data_AF-A0A662M826-F1
#
_entry.id   AF-A0A662M826-F1
#
_cell.length_a   1.000
_cell.length_b   1.000
_cell.length_c   1.000
_cell.angle_alpha   90.00
_cell.angle_beta   90.00
_cell.angle_gamma   90.00
#
_symmetry.space_group_name_H-M   'P 1'
#
loop_
_entity.id
_entity.type
_entity.pdbx_description
1 polymer ?
#
loop_
_entity_poly.entity_id
_entity_poly.type
_entity_poly.pdbx_seq_one_letter_code
_entity_poly.pdbx_strand_id
1 'polypeptide(L)'
;MKKALILAVLVVGFLGVAGMAQCGCSQPPVPPPAPNSPTCYTAYWAGEEIHFKLHVPAEYFFTSPTPPTPLITGWRVEMLDGTVVYQDLFPDAAKGAWYEMVWNQRDMSCSPVPAGFYRIVVSTDSAGVYTAMVRIVPLPPCLAPCGFYPRLVSPSCTAPCGTPYIQFLPQERTARISITITVPLNCGSCP
;
A
#
# COMPACT_ATOMS: atom_id res chain seq x y z
N MET A 1 -27.68 15.63 -47.10
CA MET A 1 -27.69 15.36 -45.64
C MET A 1 -26.65 14.33 -45.17
N LYS A 2 -26.25 13.31 -45.97
CA LYS A 2 -25.19 12.34 -45.61
C LYS A 2 -23.78 12.93 -45.42
N LYS A 3 -23.42 14.01 -46.13
CA LYS A 3 -22.07 14.60 -46.10
C LYS A 3 -21.77 15.40 -44.81
N ALA A 4 -22.80 15.96 -44.16
CA ALA A 4 -22.64 16.72 -42.91
C ALA A 4 -22.42 15.80 -41.70
N LEU A 5 -23.03 14.61 -41.72
CA LEU A 5 -22.88 13.59 -40.67
C LEU A 5 -21.47 12.97 -40.64
N ILE A 6 -20.84 12.80 -41.81
CA ILE A 6 -19.47 12.27 -41.91
C ILE A 6 -18.45 13.29 -41.38
N LEU A 7 -18.67 14.58 -41.60
CA LEU A 7 -17.81 15.64 -41.08
C LEU A 7 -17.92 15.81 -39.55
N ALA A 8 -19.13 15.68 -38.98
CA ALA A 8 -19.32 15.74 -37.53
C ALA A 8 -18.65 14.56 -36.80
N VAL A 9 -18.73 13.34 -37.37
CA VAL A 9 -18.06 12.15 -36.80
C VAL A 9 -16.54 12.26 -36.91
N LEU A 10 -16.00 12.87 -37.98
CA LEU A 10 -14.56 13.11 -38.13
C LEU A 10 -14.04 14.17 -37.15
N VAL A 11 -14.78 15.25 -36.89
CA VAL A 11 -14.36 16.29 -35.94
C VAL A 11 -14.42 15.79 -34.49
N VAL A 12 -15.45 15.02 -34.12
CA VAL A 12 -15.53 14.38 -32.80
C VAL A 12 -14.49 13.25 -32.66
N GLY A 13 -14.21 12.52 -33.75
CA GLY A 13 -13.17 11.49 -33.80
C GLY A 13 -11.76 12.05 -33.60
N PHE A 14 -11.44 13.22 -34.15
CA PHE A 14 -10.13 13.86 -34.00
C PHE A 14 -9.96 14.62 -32.66
N LEU A 15 -11.04 15.17 -32.09
CA LEU A 15 -10.99 15.76 -30.75
C LEU A 15 -10.80 14.70 -29.64
N GLY A 16 -11.16 13.44 -29.90
CA GLY A 16 -10.91 12.32 -28.98
C GLY A 16 -9.44 11.88 -28.89
N VAL A 17 -8.61 12.16 -29.91
CA VAL A 17 -7.20 11.67 -29.95
C VAL A 17 -6.21 12.68 -29.36
N ALA A 18 -6.58 13.97 -29.31
CA ALA A 18 -5.70 15.02 -28.78
C ALA A 18 -5.52 14.97 -27.24
N GLY A 19 -6.34 14.18 -26.52
CA GLY A 19 -6.20 13.98 -25.07
C GLY A 19 -5.07 13.03 -24.66
N MET A 20 -4.50 12.26 -25.59
CA MET A 20 -3.51 11.21 -25.26
C MET A 20 -2.04 11.66 -25.32
N ALA A 21 -1.77 12.91 -25.71
CA ALA A 21 -0.41 13.42 -25.88
C ALA A 21 0.13 14.22 -24.68
N GLN A 22 -0.66 14.43 -23.62
CA GLN A 22 -0.26 15.23 -22.45
C GLN A 22 0.18 14.38 -21.24
N CYS A 23 0.69 13.17 -21.43
CA CYS A 23 1.44 12.49 -20.35
C CYS A 23 2.93 12.91 -20.36
N GLY A 24 3.24 14.11 -20.87
CA GLY A 24 4.56 14.74 -20.86
C GLY A 24 4.96 15.33 -19.51
N CYS A 25 4.58 14.67 -18.41
CA CYS A 25 5.03 15.09 -17.09
C CYS A 25 6.52 14.82 -16.97
N SER A 26 7.32 15.89 -16.95
CA SER A 26 8.55 15.88 -16.18
C SER A 26 8.13 15.56 -14.75
N GLN A 27 8.46 14.36 -14.28
CA GLN A 27 8.07 13.93 -12.94
C GLN A 27 8.58 14.98 -11.95
N PRO A 28 7.72 15.64 -11.15
CA PRO A 28 8.23 16.37 -10.01
C PRO A 28 9.00 15.34 -9.16
N PRO A 29 10.27 15.63 -8.79
CA PRO A 29 11.06 14.70 -8.00
C PRO A 29 10.25 14.29 -6.78
N VAL A 30 10.14 12.98 -6.52
CA VAL A 30 9.54 12.50 -5.26
C VAL A 30 10.28 13.23 -4.14
N PRO A 31 9.58 13.99 -3.28
CA PRO A 31 10.26 14.82 -2.31
C PRO A 31 11.17 13.93 -1.45
N PRO A 32 12.43 14.33 -1.23
CA PRO A 32 13.35 13.53 -0.44
C PRO A 32 12.76 13.32 0.97
N PRO A 33 13.07 12.19 1.62
CA PRO A 33 12.69 11.97 3.01
C PRO A 33 13.16 13.13 3.91
N ALA A 34 12.38 13.47 4.93
CA ALA A 34 12.79 14.47 5.92
C ALA A 34 14.05 13.99 6.68
N PRO A 35 14.88 14.88 7.26
CA PRO A 35 16.16 14.53 7.88
C PRO A 35 16.09 13.47 9.00
N ASN A 36 14.94 13.34 9.67
CA ASN A 36 14.70 12.34 10.72
C ASN A 36 13.88 11.14 10.22
N SER A 37 13.87 10.90 8.91
CA SER A 37 13.15 9.77 8.32
C SER A 37 13.80 8.44 8.67
N PRO A 38 13.03 7.35 8.73
CA PRO A 38 13.58 6.00 8.82
C PRO A 38 14.62 5.72 7.71
N THR A 39 15.69 5.02 8.08
CA THR A 39 16.81 4.68 7.18
C THR A 39 16.46 3.60 6.15
N CYS A 40 15.45 2.77 6.44
CA CYS A 40 14.91 1.78 5.53
C CYS A 40 13.37 1.79 5.59
N TYR A 41 12.71 1.61 4.46
CA TYR A 41 11.25 1.59 4.34
C TYR A 41 10.79 1.06 2.98
N THR A 42 9.52 0.69 2.88
CA THR A 42 8.86 0.40 1.59
C THR A 42 7.94 1.55 1.21
N ALA A 43 8.07 2.06 -0.02
CA ALA A 43 7.27 3.19 -0.48
C ALA A 43 6.07 2.72 -1.32
N TYR A 44 4.91 3.34 -1.08
CA TYR A 44 3.65 3.09 -1.79
C TYR A 44 3.04 4.42 -2.21
N TRP A 45 2.34 4.43 -3.34
CA TRP A 45 1.56 5.59 -3.73
C TRP A 45 0.28 5.67 -2.87
N ALA A 46 -0.21 6.90 -2.64
CA ALA A 46 -1.43 7.13 -1.89
C ALA A 46 -2.63 6.38 -2.50
N GLY A 47 -3.33 5.59 -1.69
CA GLY A 47 -4.48 4.79 -2.14
C GLY A 47 -4.12 3.43 -2.76
N GLU A 48 -2.83 3.04 -2.81
CA GLU A 48 -2.45 1.66 -3.12
C GLU A 48 -2.70 0.73 -1.93
N GLU A 49 -3.22 -0.47 -2.17
CA GLU A 49 -3.31 -1.50 -1.14
C GLU A 49 -1.91 -2.04 -0.79
N ILE A 50 -1.63 -2.13 0.51
CA ILE A 50 -0.37 -2.64 1.05
C ILE A 50 -0.63 -4.04 1.58
N HIS A 51 -0.09 -5.03 0.87
CA HIS A 51 -0.19 -6.45 1.22
C HIS A 51 1.09 -6.89 1.93
N PHE A 52 0.94 -7.58 3.06
CA PHE A 52 2.07 -8.06 3.84
C PHE A 52 1.70 -9.28 4.68
N LYS A 53 2.73 -10.02 5.09
CA LYS A 53 2.60 -11.18 5.97
C LYS A 53 3.75 -11.24 6.97
N LEU A 54 3.60 -12.04 8.02
CA LEU A 54 4.71 -12.37 8.90
C LEU A 54 5.51 -13.52 8.28
N HIS A 55 6.72 -13.24 7.82
CA HIS A 55 7.63 -14.30 7.37
C HIS A 55 8.35 -14.91 8.57
N VAL A 56 8.22 -16.21 8.77
CA VAL A 56 8.94 -16.98 9.80
C VAL A 56 10.01 -17.82 9.10
N PRO A 57 11.29 -17.43 9.17
CA PRO A 57 12.37 -18.19 8.54
C PRO A 57 12.57 -19.53 9.24
N ALA A 58 13.02 -20.56 8.52
CA ALA A 58 13.19 -21.90 9.09
C ALA A 58 14.20 -21.93 10.25
N GLU A 59 15.22 -21.07 10.16
CA GLU A 59 16.29 -20.91 11.15
C GLU A 59 15.77 -20.47 12.52
N TYR A 60 14.59 -19.85 12.59
CA TYR A 60 13.92 -19.51 13.85
C TYR A 60 13.73 -20.75 14.73
N PHE A 61 13.38 -21.88 14.12
CA PHE A 61 13.12 -23.14 14.83
C PHE A 61 14.39 -23.92 15.20
N PHE A 62 15.57 -23.47 14.78
CA PHE A 62 16.83 -24.14 15.07
C PHE A 62 17.45 -23.72 16.42
N THR A 63 16.83 -22.77 17.11
CA THR A 63 17.23 -22.35 18.46
C THR A 63 16.83 -23.40 19.51
N SER A 64 17.57 -23.47 20.63
CA SER A 64 17.29 -24.41 21.73
C SER A 64 17.02 -23.62 23.03
N PRO A 65 15.85 -23.81 23.69
CA PRO A 65 14.75 -24.68 23.28
C PRO A 65 14.07 -24.19 21.99
N THR A 66 13.49 -25.12 21.21
CA THR A 66 12.77 -24.78 19.97
C THR A 66 11.59 -23.87 20.29
N PRO A 67 11.52 -22.67 19.70
CA PRO A 67 10.44 -21.75 19.97
C PRO A 67 9.14 -22.24 19.30
N PRO A 68 7.98 -21.95 19.88
CA PRO A 68 6.70 -22.22 19.23
C PRO A 68 6.54 -21.36 17.97
N THR A 69 5.73 -21.85 17.04
CA THR A 69 5.34 -21.08 15.86
C THR A 69 4.54 -19.84 16.30
N PRO A 70 4.96 -18.62 15.93
CA PRO A 70 4.24 -17.42 16.31
C PRO A 70 2.88 -17.36 15.63
N LEU A 71 1.84 -17.10 16.42
CA LEU A 71 0.50 -16.82 15.92
C LEU A 71 0.22 -15.32 16.02
N ILE A 72 -0.30 -14.75 14.94
CA ILE A 72 -0.66 -13.35 14.82
C ILE A 72 -1.95 -13.12 15.60
N THR A 73 -1.89 -12.27 16.62
CA THR A 73 -3.03 -11.90 17.47
C THR A 73 -3.69 -10.60 17.00
N GLY A 74 -3.04 -9.88 16.09
CA GLY A 74 -3.56 -8.68 15.46
C GLY A 74 -2.44 -7.88 14.82
N TRP A 75 -2.82 -6.80 14.16
CA TRP A 75 -1.89 -5.85 13.57
C TRP A 75 -2.47 -4.45 13.63
N ARG A 76 -1.59 -3.46 13.50
CA ARG A 76 -1.97 -2.06 13.52
C ARG A 76 -0.99 -1.23 12.72
N VAL A 77 -1.41 -0.01 12.43
CA VAL A 77 -0.58 0.99 11.79
C VAL A 77 -0.46 2.18 12.73
N GLU A 78 0.77 2.61 12.94
CA GLU A 78 1.12 3.75 13.77
C GLU A 78 1.74 4.86 12.93
N MET A 79 1.50 6.12 13.30
CA MET A 79 2.35 7.24 12.90
C MET A 79 3.71 7.15 13.60
N LEU A 80 4.69 7.95 13.16
CA LEU A 80 6.03 7.95 13.77
C LEU A 80 6.06 8.37 15.24
N ASP A 81 5.06 9.12 15.70
CA ASP A 81 4.89 9.51 17.11
C ASP A 81 4.23 8.42 17.98
N GLY A 82 3.87 7.27 17.39
CA GLY A 82 3.22 6.14 18.06
C GLY A 82 1.69 6.19 18.04
N THR A 83 1.08 7.21 17.44
CA THR A 83 -0.39 7.29 17.31
C THR A 83 -0.90 6.18 16.41
N VAL A 84 -1.80 5.33 16.93
CA VAL A 84 -2.44 4.26 16.15
C VAL A 84 -3.51 4.86 15.23
N VAL A 85 -3.37 4.65 13.93
CA VAL A 85 -4.33 5.15 12.91
C VAL A 85 -5.27 4.05 12.42
N TYR A 86 -4.83 2.81 12.43
CA TYR A 86 -5.61 1.65 12.01
C TYR A 86 -5.24 0.47 12.88
N GLN A 87 -6.21 -0.39 13.19
CA GLN A 87 -5.99 -1.60 13.98
C GLN A 87 -6.99 -2.68 13.61
N ASP A 88 -6.51 -3.91 13.60
CA ASP A 88 -7.30 -5.12 13.41
C ASP A 88 -6.81 -6.18 14.40
N LEU A 89 -7.74 -6.74 15.18
CA LEU A 89 -7.44 -7.66 16.28
C LEU A 89 -8.10 -9.02 16.01
N PHE A 90 -7.40 -10.09 16.38
CA PHE A 90 -7.86 -11.47 16.21
C PHE A 90 -8.03 -12.18 17.57
N PRO A 91 -8.90 -11.69 18.46
CA PRO A 91 -9.02 -12.21 19.83
C PRO A 91 -9.47 -13.68 19.87
N ASP A 92 -10.35 -14.08 18.96
CA ASP A 92 -10.97 -15.41 18.99
C ASP A 92 -10.25 -16.46 18.12
N ALA A 93 -9.42 -16.01 17.18
CA ALA A 93 -8.79 -16.89 16.21
C ALA A 93 -7.48 -16.29 15.68
N ALA A 94 -6.41 -16.45 16.48
CA ALA A 94 -5.06 -16.07 16.08
C ALA A 94 -4.69 -16.71 14.74
N LYS A 95 -4.02 -15.95 13.89
CA LYS A 95 -3.71 -16.36 12.52
C LYS A 95 -2.30 -16.91 12.41
N GLY A 96 -2.09 -17.90 11.54
CA GLY A 96 -0.74 -18.39 11.26
C GLY A 96 0.10 -17.37 10.47
N ALA A 97 1.41 -17.60 10.40
CA ALA A 97 2.36 -16.76 9.66
C ALA A 97 2.02 -16.56 8.16
N TRP A 98 1.26 -17.49 7.56
CA TRP A 98 0.83 -17.42 6.16
C TRP A 98 -0.34 -16.47 5.91
N TYR A 99 -0.96 -15.93 6.96
CA TYR A 99 -2.08 -15.01 6.84
C TYR A 99 -1.62 -13.70 6.20
N GLU A 100 -2.30 -13.33 5.12
CA GLU A 100 -2.06 -12.10 4.39
C GLU A 100 -2.91 -10.98 4.98
N MET A 101 -2.24 -9.93 5.43
CA MET A 101 -2.86 -8.70 5.92
C MET A 101 -2.83 -7.66 4.83
N VAL A 102 -3.90 -6.87 4.74
CA VAL A 102 -4.07 -5.85 3.72
C VAL A 102 -4.44 -4.54 4.39
N TRP A 103 -3.68 -3.50 4.08
CA TRP A 103 -4.02 -2.14 4.48
C TRP A 103 -4.29 -1.27 3.26
N ASN A 104 -5.50 -0.73 3.17
CA ASN A 104 -5.95 0.14 2.09
C ASN A 104 -5.62 1.63 2.33
N GLN A 105 -4.68 1.92 3.23
CA GLN A 105 -4.26 3.27 3.61
C GLN A 105 -5.41 4.13 4.17
N ARG A 106 -6.32 3.50 4.93
CA ARG A 106 -7.38 4.20 5.67
C ARG A 106 -7.17 4.09 7.17
N ASP A 107 -7.67 5.08 7.88
CA ASP A 107 -7.76 5.06 9.33
C ASP A 107 -9.00 4.27 9.82
N MET A 108 -9.16 4.19 11.14
CA MET A 108 -10.32 3.56 11.79
C MET A 108 -11.67 4.23 11.44
N SER A 109 -11.66 5.48 10.97
CA SER A 109 -12.86 6.19 10.49
C SER A 109 -13.13 5.95 9.00
N CYS A 110 -12.38 5.04 8.38
CA CYS A 110 -12.40 4.76 6.95
C CYS A 110 -12.02 5.98 6.08
N SER A 111 -11.32 6.95 6.65
CA SER A 111 -10.79 8.11 5.93
C SER A 111 -9.39 7.79 5.39
N PRO A 112 -9.02 8.24 4.17
CA PRO A 112 -7.66 8.08 3.68
C PRO A 112 -6.64 8.76 4.59
N VAL A 113 -5.57 8.05 4.95
CA VAL A 113 -4.51 8.63 5.78
C VAL A 113 -3.65 9.60 4.95
N PRO A 114 -3.08 10.66 5.56
CA PRO A 114 -2.23 11.59 4.83
C PRO A 114 -0.94 10.92 4.34
N ALA A 115 -0.30 11.52 3.34
CA ALA A 115 1.04 11.10 2.95
C ALA A 115 2.03 11.28 4.11
N GLY A 116 2.96 10.34 4.25
CA GLY A 116 3.86 10.33 5.39
C GLY A 116 4.49 8.97 5.65
N PHE A 117 5.22 8.88 6.76
CA PHE A 117 5.78 7.64 7.25
C PHE A 117 4.85 6.99 8.26
N TYR A 118 4.69 5.69 8.12
CA TYR A 118 3.90 4.87 9.01
C TYR A 118 4.69 3.63 9.41
N ARG A 119 4.38 3.10 10.59
CA ARG A 119 4.92 1.86 11.11
C ARG A 119 3.81 0.83 11.13
N ILE A 120 3.98 -0.23 10.35
CA ILE A 120 3.13 -1.42 10.46
C ILE A 120 3.66 -2.24 11.61
N VAL A 121 2.75 -2.66 12.49
CA VAL A 121 3.06 -3.40 13.70
C VAL A 121 2.22 -4.66 13.73
N VAL A 122 2.87 -5.82 13.76
CA VAL A 122 2.22 -7.13 13.88
C VAL A 122 2.48 -7.68 15.28
N SER A 123 1.39 -7.93 16.00
CA SER A 123 1.44 -8.52 17.34
C SER A 123 1.31 -10.04 17.24
N THR A 124 2.14 -10.75 18.00
CA THR A 124 2.09 -12.21 18.11
C THR A 124 1.91 -12.65 19.56
N ASP A 125 1.45 -13.88 19.76
CA ASP A 125 1.21 -14.48 21.07
C ASP A 125 2.47 -14.81 21.87
N SER A 126 3.54 -15.21 21.18
CA SER A 126 4.72 -15.84 21.78
C SER A 126 6.06 -15.25 21.35
N ALA A 127 6.12 -14.61 20.18
CA ALA A 127 7.35 -14.09 19.60
C ALA A 127 7.43 -12.54 19.62
N GLY A 128 6.52 -11.89 20.36
CA GLY A 128 6.51 -10.45 20.56
C GLY A 128 5.88 -9.66 19.41
N VAL A 129 6.41 -8.45 19.19
CA VAL A 129 5.86 -7.47 18.26
C VAL A 129 6.89 -7.20 17.16
N TYR A 130 6.45 -7.31 15.90
CA TYR A 130 7.28 -7.06 14.73
C TYR A 130 6.86 -5.76 14.06
N THR A 131 7.84 -5.00 13.57
CA THR A 131 7.57 -3.69 12.97
C THR A 131 8.26 -3.52 11.64
N ALA A 132 7.61 -2.84 10.71
CA ALA A 132 8.19 -2.42 9.43
C ALA A 132 7.73 -1.02 9.06
N MET A 133 8.62 -0.28 8.40
CA MET A 133 8.36 1.10 8.00
C MET A 133 7.83 1.17 6.57
N VAL A 134 6.78 1.95 6.37
CA VAL A 134 6.25 2.28 5.05
C VAL A 134 6.17 3.79 4.87
N ARG A 135 6.28 4.23 3.62
CA ARG A 135 6.10 5.63 3.23
C ARG A 135 4.99 5.75 2.21
N ILE A 136 3.94 6.49 2.55
CA ILE A 136 2.89 6.88 1.62
C ILE A 136 3.33 8.15 0.91
N VAL A 137 3.39 8.08 -0.42
CA VAL A 137 3.78 9.19 -1.30
C VAL A 137 2.54 9.70 -2.01
N PRO A 138 2.27 11.02 -2.02
CA PRO A 138 1.09 11.56 -2.69
C PRO A 138 1.18 11.30 -4.21
N LEU A 139 0.06 10.98 -4.84
CA LEU A 139 0.00 10.88 -6.31
C LEU A 139 0.18 12.28 -6.91
N PRO A 140 1.14 12.46 -7.83
CA PRO A 140 1.21 13.69 -8.60
C PRO A 140 -0.08 13.86 -9.40
N PRO A 141 -0.67 15.07 -9.44
CA PRO A 141 -1.96 15.31 -10.09
C PRO A 141 -1.96 14.97 -11.58
N CYS A 142 -0.78 14.95 -12.21
CA CYS A 142 -0.64 14.64 -13.62
C CYS A 142 -0.49 13.14 -13.93
N LEU A 143 -0.18 12.29 -12.93
CA LEU A 143 -0.09 10.83 -13.11
C LEU A 143 -1.44 10.12 -12.89
N ALA A 144 -2.34 10.72 -12.11
CA ALA A 144 -3.67 10.18 -11.82
C ALA A 144 -4.51 9.84 -13.08
N PRO A 145 -4.58 10.68 -14.14
CA PRO A 145 -5.35 10.35 -15.34
C PRO A 145 -4.63 9.39 -16.31
N CYS A 146 -3.31 9.25 -16.24
CA CYS A 146 -2.53 8.41 -17.16
C CYS A 146 -2.51 6.91 -16.75
N GLY A 147 -2.97 6.57 -15.55
CA GLY A 147 -3.02 5.18 -15.05
C GLY A 147 -1.65 4.48 -14.93
N PHE A 148 -0.56 5.22 -15.16
CA PHE A 148 0.81 4.73 -15.09
C PHE A 148 1.50 5.37 -13.88
N TYR A 149 1.69 4.56 -12.84
CA TYR A 149 2.44 4.96 -11.65
C TYR A 149 3.81 4.29 -11.71
N PRO A 150 4.92 5.05 -11.74
CA PRO A 150 6.24 4.44 -11.74
C PRO A 150 6.47 3.72 -10.41
N ARG A 151 7.35 2.72 -10.45
CA ARG A 151 7.77 2.02 -9.24
C ARG A 151 8.56 2.97 -8.36
N LEU A 152 8.12 3.14 -7.11
CA LEU A 152 8.88 3.90 -6.13
C LEU A 152 10.15 3.14 -5.75
N VAL A 153 11.29 3.81 -5.79
CA VAL A 153 12.55 3.28 -5.28
C VAL A 153 12.62 3.64 -3.80
N SER A 154 12.79 2.64 -2.94
CA SER A 154 12.93 2.83 -1.50
C SER A 154 14.14 2.06 -0.96
N PRO A 155 14.79 2.55 0.10
CA PRO A 155 15.87 1.84 0.75
C PRO A 155 15.33 0.55 1.38
N SER A 156 15.80 -0.61 0.92
CA SER A 156 15.34 -1.90 1.41
C SER A 156 15.80 -2.14 2.85
N CYS A 157 14.89 -2.55 3.72
CA CYS A 157 15.27 -3.10 5.02
C CYS A 157 15.88 -4.49 4.81
N THR A 158 17.06 -4.73 5.38
CA THR A 158 17.69 -6.05 5.37
C THR A 158 16.82 -7.01 6.18
N ALA A 159 16.44 -8.14 5.59
CA ALA A 159 15.75 -9.20 6.32
C ALA A 159 16.67 -9.69 7.45
N PRO A 160 16.19 -9.71 8.71
CA PRO A 160 17.00 -10.21 9.80
C PRO A 160 17.18 -11.72 9.68
N CYS A 161 18.40 -12.20 9.93
CA CYS A 161 18.70 -13.63 9.87
C CYS A 161 18.08 -14.36 11.07
N GLY A 162 17.30 -15.40 10.81
CA GLY A 162 16.79 -16.31 11.83
C GLY A 162 15.72 -15.76 12.78
N THR A 163 15.23 -14.54 12.55
CA THR A 163 14.10 -13.98 13.30
C THR A 163 12.93 -13.67 12.38
N PRO A 164 11.68 -13.82 12.82
CA PRO A 164 10.53 -13.43 12.02
C PRO A 164 10.58 -11.94 11.66
N TYR A 165 9.99 -11.61 10.52
CA TYR A 165 9.92 -10.23 10.05
C TYR A 165 8.70 -10.01 9.16
N ILE A 166 8.27 -8.75 9.03
CA ILE A 166 7.17 -8.40 8.13
C ILE A 166 7.70 -8.39 6.70
N GLN A 167 7.12 -9.24 5.85
CA GLN A 167 7.42 -9.32 4.44
C GLN A 167 6.31 -8.63 3.65
N PHE A 168 6.67 -7.58 2.90
CA PHE A 168 5.79 -6.95 1.93
C PHE A 168 5.67 -7.82 0.69
N LEU A 169 4.44 -8.03 0.24
CA LEU A 169 4.16 -8.80 -0.96
C LEU A 169 4.20 -7.86 -2.18
N PRO A 170 4.81 -8.29 -3.29
CA PRO A 170 4.75 -7.52 -4.52
C PRO A 170 3.30 -7.44 -4.97
N GLN A 171 2.80 -6.22 -5.15
CA GLN A 171 1.51 -6.02 -5.79
C GLN A 171 1.68 -6.38 -7.27
N GLU A 172 1.05 -7.46 -7.72
CA GLU A 172 0.94 -7.73 -9.15
C GLU A 172 0.12 -6.60 -9.78
N ARG A 173 0.82 -5.60 -10.35
CA ARG A 173 0.19 -4.56 -11.15
C ARG A 173 -0.20 -5.16 -12.50
N THR A 174 -1.30 -5.91 -12.54
CA THR A 174 -2.04 -6.02 -13.79
C THR A 174 -2.46 -4.59 -14.13
N ALA A 175 -2.05 -4.07 -15.29
CA ALA A 175 -2.46 -2.75 -15.76
C ALA A 175 -4.00 -2.71 -15.83
N ARG A 176 -4.64 -2.23 -14.76
CA ARG A 176 -6.08 -2.01 -14.73
C ARG A 176 -6.31 -0.59 -15.18
N ILE A 177 -6.86 -0.44 -16.38
CA ILE A 177 -7.56 0.78 -16.77
C ILE A 177 -8.77 0.88 -15.84
N SER A 178 -8.67 1.66 -14.77
CA SER A 178 -9.79 1.88 -13.85
C SER A 178 -10.61 3.07 -14.33
N ILE A 179 -11.83 2.82 -14.78
CA ILE A 179 -12.85 3.86 -14.92
C ILE A 179 -13.41 4.09 -13.51
N THR A 180 -13.12 5.24 -12.90
CA THR A 180 -13.72 5.62 -11.62
C THR A 180 -15.14 6.12 -11.88
N ILE A 181 -16.14 5.27 -11.59
CA ILE A 181 -17.54 5.70 -11.49
C ILE A 181 -17.82 5.92 -10.00
N THR A 182 -17.99 7.18 -9.61
CA THR A 182 -18.38 7.53 -8.25
C THR A 182 -19.87 7.23 -8.06
N VAL A 183 -20.18 6.07 -7.50
CA VAL A 183 -21.52 5.75 -7.01
C VAL A 183 -21.52 5.99 -5.49
N PRO A 184 -22.32 6.93 -4.95
CA PRO A 184 -22.47 7.05 -3.52
C PRO A 184 -23.21 5.82 -3.00
N LEU A 185 -22.47 4.87 -2.44
CA LEU A 185 -23.03 3.73 -1.72
C LEU A 185 -23.02 4.07 -0.23
N ASN A 186 -24.21 4.30 0.34
CA ASN A 186 -24.42 4.21 1.78
C ASN A 186 -24.27 2.74 2.17
N CYS A 187 -23.05 2.29 2.44
CA CYS A 187 -22.79 0.98 3.00
C CYS A 187 -22.22 1.14 4.41
N GLY A 188 -23.02 0.73 5.39
CA GLY A 188 -22.63 0.61 6.77
C GLY A 188 -21.57 -0.46 7.00
N SER A 189 -21.00 -0.37 8.20
CA SER A 189 -19.97 -1.21 8.83
C SER A 189 -18.57 -1.14 8.20
N CYS A 190 -17.85 -0.08 8.56
CA CYS A 190 -16.49 -0.26 9.08
C CYS A 190 -16.58 -1.10 10.38
N PRO A 191 -15.61 -1.97 10.68
CA PRO A 191 -15.63 -2.77 11.91
C PRO A 191 -15.77 -1.90 13.17
#